data_AF-A0A0N1ELB8-F1
#
_entry.id   AF-A0A0N1ELB8-F1
#
_cell.length_a   1.000
_cell.length_b   1.000
_cell.length_c   1.000
_cell.angle_alpha   90.00
_cell.angle_beta   90.00
_cell.angle_gamma   90.00
#
_symmetry.space_group_name_H-M   'P 1'
#
loop_
_entity.id
_entity.type
_entity.pdbx_description
1 polymer ?
#
loop_
_entity_poly.entity_id
_entity_poly.type
_entity_poly.pdbx_seq_one_letter_code
_entity_poly.pdbx_strand_id
1 'polypeptide(L)'
;MLDIGDVDVVGGLGGHAVSLLGGADNTVTNAGTLQTMDGQEGLVIYAEGGNNTIVNSGTIVGSIDLGEGFNSFTNVDGGIFLAGSLVNVGSGTFVNAGILNPGGGGVVSQLAVSGGLTLTAQSEYNLDLDFRTNTADKVVVSGAAALNGRVTTNLLNLGYAKSGVNEAVILEAAGGITGQDAVELVAPTSAVASFSLGYPSINEQSIRYTIEFAPTGLTQRQAVIGNVLDRIQETPTDAFAPTAAAIISIPTVGALGTVYDSLTGEGVTAAQSAALSAIGNNHDVIDSQIVSRVGTFASAWRKEPLGNLWMAIQGGRQRLDGTDGAHDTRTSGYVIQGGWDYRPDARSVIGATFGYDPQSFSVPGVSTSGKAKVYTFGAYAGFHPGAWTISADLLHSSADTTYLRDMWLYADGNVQAHGDFTMHAWSGRAQVARQFGQGNLVFQPFGALEVTRLSLPAYVEHQADGEAATLGLAFFGKDWTRARSLLGANVAGRIDLPEGKALVTTLRAAWVHDFDTERSVTAAFAGAQDYRFTAAGAEAVGDSGRIDLRSTLQMRKVDLQFSVGANLGKGYSDLTAWRASGSTCDPDVPHGHQPSFQLPLDFGSPRGPAPPELR
;
A
#
# COMPACT_ATOMS: atom_id res chain seq x y z
N MET A 1 -60.30 19.44 20.21
CA MET A 1 -59.28 18.37 20.29
C MET A 1 -59.42 17.49 19.06
N LEU A 2 -58.33 17.27 18.35
CA LEU A 2 -58.20 16.38 17.19
C LEU A 2 -57.19 15.29 17.57
N ASP A 3 -57.58 14.03 17.48
CA ASP A 3 -56.68 12.89 17.66
C ASP A 3 -56.55 12.17 16.32
N ILE A 4 -55.34 12.17 15.78
CA ILE A 4 -55.03 11.53 14.48
C ILE A 4 -54.95 10.01 14.65
N GLY A 5 -54.54 9.53 15.83
CA GLY A 5 -54.21 8.12 16.04
C GLY A 5 -53.02 7.66 15.19
N ASP A 6 -52.90 6.34 15.00
CA ASP A 6 -51.85 5.68 14.21
C ASP A 6 -52.26 5.56 12.73
N VAL A 7 -52.40 6.72 12.07
CA VAL A 7 -52.86 6.83 10.68
C VAL A 7 -51.96 7.78 9.90
N ASP A 8 -51.74 7.49 8.62
CA ASP A 8 -51.02 8.38 7.71
C ASP A 8 -51.96 9.43 7.10
N VAL A 9 -51.68 10.71 7.35
CA VAL A 9 -52.36 11.86 6.76
C VAL A 9 -51.39 12.60 5.84
N VAL A 10 -51.75 12.67 4.56
CA VAL A 10 -50.94 13.33 3.53
C VAL A 10 -51.73 14.51 2.96
N GLY A 11 -51.29 15.73 3.26
CA GLY A 11 -51.77 16.94 2.60
C GLY A 11 -51.35 16.97 1.12
N GLY A 12 -52.20 17.51 0.25
CA GLY A 12 -51.83 17.72 -1.17
C GLY A 12 -50.71 18.74 -1.35
N LEU A 13 -50.17 18.86 -2.56
CA LEU A 13 -49.17 19.88 -2.92
C LEU A 13 -49.66 21.30 -2.58
N GLY A 14 -48.83 22.07 -1.88
CA GLY A 14 -49.15 23.41 -1.36
C GLY A 14 -50.24 23.44 -0.28
N GLY A 15 -50.68 22.28 0.21
CA GLY A 15 -51.68 22.15 1.26
C GLY A 15 -51.08 21.85 2.63
N HIS A 16 -51.96 21.48 3.57
CA HIS A 16 -51.59 21.07 4.93
C HIS A 16 -52.14 19.67 5.21
N ALA A 17 -51.46 18.91 6.08
CA ALA A 17 -52.06 17.70 6.66
C ALA A 17 -53.16 18.08 7.66
N VAL A 18 -52.92 19.14 8.44
CA VAL A 18 -53.85 19.66 9.44
C VAL A 18 -53.94 21.18 9.34
N SER A 19 -55.16 21.71 9.31
CA SER A 19 -55.43 23.15 9.40
C SER A 19 -56.40 23.45 10.53
N LEU A 20 -56.02 24.39 11.40
CA LEU A 20 -56.82 24.87 12.53
C LEU A 20 -57.37 26.26 12.20
N LEU A 21 -58.55 26.31 11.57
CA LEU A 21 -59.18 27.53 11.03
C LEU A 21 -60.15 28.20 12.03
N GLY A 22 -59.93 28.04 13.33
CA GLY A 22 -60.78 28.59 14.39
C GLY A 22 -60.57 27.93 15.75
N GLY A 23 -61.25 28.47 16.78
CA GLY A 23 -61.05 28.07 18.18
C GLY A 23 -59.93 28.84 18.88
N ALA A 24 -60.08 29.07 20.20
CA ALA A 24 -59.08 29.81 20.98
C ALA A 24 -57.94 28.90 21.46
N ASP A 25 -58.23 27.64 21.81
CA ASP A 25 -57.26 26.68 22.33
C ASP A 25 -57.48 25.30 21.70
N ASN A 26 -56.77 24.99 20.62
CA ASN A 26 -56.90 23.69 19.95
C ASN A 26 -55.83 22.72 20.44
N THR A 27 -56.13 21.42 20.40
CA THR A 27 -55.17 20.36 20.73
C THR A 27 -55.17 19.33 19.61
N VAL A 28 -53.99 18.96 19.12
CA VAL A 28 -53.76 17.91 18.13
C VAL A 28 -52.82 16.86 18.73
N THR A 29 -53.22 15.59 18.71
CA THR A 29 -52.35 14.45 19.05
C THR A 29 -52.09 13.61 17.80
N ASN A 30 -50.82 13.27 17.54
CA ASN A 30 -50.42 12.43 16.42
C ASN A 30 -49.65 11.19 16.91
N ALA A 31 -50.07 10.00 16.51
CA ALA A 31 -49.32 8.76 16.69
C ALA A 31 -48.89 8.09 15.39
N GLY A 32 -49.46 8.49 14.24
CA GLY A 32 -49.12 8.02 12.89
C GLY A 32 -48.21 9.02 12.16
N THR A 33 -48.42 9.20 10.86
CA THR A 33 -47.61 10.12 10.04
C THR A 33 -48.41 11.34 9.61
N LEU A 34 -47.90 12.54 9.87
CA LEU A 34 -48.39 13.77 9.23
C LEU A 34 -47.34 14.28 8.24
N GLN A 35 -47.73 14.46 6.99
CA GLN A 35 -46.86 15.01 5.95
C GLN A 35 -47.67 15.69 4.85
N THR A 36 -46.98 16.33 3.93
CA THR A 36 -47.57 16.83 2.67
C THR A 36 -46.88 16.16 1.49
N MET A 37 -47.46 16.27 0.30
CA MET A 37 -46.78 15.88 -0.94
C MET A 37 -45.52 16.71 -1.23
N ASP A 38 -45.32 17.85 -0.55
CA ASP A 38 -44.11 18.68 -0.65
C ASP A 38 -42.98 18.20 0.27
N GLY A 39 -43.20 17.16 1.09
CA GLY A 39 -42.20 16.63 2.03
C GLY A 39 -41.78 17.67 3.07
N GLN A 40 -40.48 17.78 3.33
CA GLN A 40 -39.91 18.71 4.33
C GLN A 40 -40.10 20.19 3.95
N GLU A 41 -40.25 20.51 2.67
CA GLU A 41 -40.50 21.89 2.22
C GLU A 41 -41.95 22.33 2.48
N GLY A 42 -42.86 21.39 2.75
CA GLY A 42 -44.28 21.67 2.96
C GLY A 42 -44.61 22.21 4.35
N LEU A 43 -45.70 22.97 4.45
CA LEU A 43 -46.30 23.40 5.72
C LEU A 43 -47.30 22.33 6.18
N VAL A 44 -46.89 21.45 7.10
CA VAL A 44 -47.68 20.26 7.49
C VAL A 44 -48.84 20.58 8.43
N ILE A 45 -48.62 21.50 9.37
CA ILE A 45 -49.64 21.96 10.32
C ILE A 45 -49.69 23.48 10.27
N TYR A 46 -50.89 24.01 10.06
CA TYR A 46 -51.17 25.44 10.07
C TYR A 46 -52.30 25.79 11.05
N ALA A 47 -52.16 26.90 11.78
CA ALA A 47 -53.23 27.49 12.58
C ALA A 47 -53.42 28.97 12.28
N GLU A 48 -54.68 29.40 12.17
CA GLU A 48 -55.02 30.82 11.92
C GLU A 48 -54.82 31.70 13.18
N GLY A 49 -54.82 31.10 14.37
CA GLY A 49 -54.57 31.79 15.65
C GLY A 49 -54.88 30.92 16.88
N GLY A 50 -54.91 31.55 18.06
CA GLY A 50 -55.17 30.88 19.35
C GLY A 50 -53.92 30.31 20.02
N ASN A 51 -54.11 29.60 21.14
CA ASN A 51 -53.08 28.86 21.87
C ASN A 51 -53.23 27.37 21.57
N ASN A 52 -52.51 26.91 20.57
CA ASN A 52 -52.62 25.56 20.05
C ASN A 52 -51.58 24.65 20.72
N THR A 53 -51.95 23.40 20.96
CA THR A 53 -51.09 22.36 21.55
C THR A 53 -50.98 21.20 20.58
N ILE A 54 -49.77 20.91 20.12
CA ILE A 54 -49.46 19.77 19.26
C ILE A 54 -48.63 18.77 20.07
N VAL A 55 -49.04 17.50 20.09
CA VAL A 55 -48.29 16.40 20.72
C VAL A 55 -48.05 15.32 19.67
N ASN A 56 -46.77 15.03 19.40
CA ASN A 56 -46.37 14.03 18.43
C ASN A 56 -45.67 12.86 19.10
N SER A 57 -46.24 11.66 19.00
CA SER A 57 -45.59 10.37 19.31
C SER A 57 -45.33 9.54 18.05
N GLY A 58 -45.77 10.01 16.88
CA GLY A 58 -45.53 9.39 15.58
C GLY A 58 -44.48 10.14 14.77
N THR A 59 -44.69 10.27 13.46
CA THR A 59 -43.81 11.02 12.56
C THR A 59 -44.49 12.29 12.06
N ILE A 60 -43.80 13.42 12.11
CA ILE A 60 -44.19 14.65 11.40
C ILE A 60 -43.08 15.02 10.41
N VAL A 61 -43.47 15.32 9.17
CA VAL A 61 -42.57 15.78 8.09
C VAL A 61 -43.04 17.14 7.59
N GLY A 62 -42.20 18.16 7.70
CA GLY A 62 -42.47 19.51 7.20
C GLY A 62 -42.42 20.61 8.27
N SER A 63 -42.80 21.82 7.86
CA SER A 63 -42.85 23.02 8.70
C SER A 63 -44.16 23.08 9.48
N ILE A 64 -44.15 23.73 10.65
CA ILE A 64 -45.33 23.93 11.51
C ILE A 64 -45.49 25.43 11.76
N ASP A 65 -46.69 25.97 11.55
CA ASP A 65 -47.03 27.35 11.89
C ASP A 65 -48.29 27.42 12.74
N LEU A 66 -48.15 27.76 14.02
CA LEU A 66 -49.26 27.88 14.97
C LEU A 66 -49.64 29.35 15.26
N GLY A 67 -49.00 30.32 14.60
CA GLY A 67 -49.22 31.74 14.79
C GLY A 67 -48.62 32.34 16.09
N GLU A 68 -49.00 33.57 16.39
CA GLU A 68 -48.41 34.43 17.46
C GLU A 68 -48.81 34.05 18.91
N GLY A 69 -49.73 33.10 19.08
CA GLY A 69 -50.28 32.74 20.39
C GLY A 69 -49.26 32.10 21.34
N PHE A 70 -49.73 31.71 22.53
CA PHE A 70 -48.93 30.93 23.47
C PHE A 70 -49.03 29.44 23.12
N ASN A 71 -48.44 29.06 22.00
CA ASN A 71 -48.57 27.72 21.44
C ASN A 71 -47.56 26.73 22.05
N SER A 72 -47.87 25.43 21.99
CA SER A 72 -46.91 24.39 22.35
C SER A 72 -46.85 23.31 21.27
N PHE A 73 -45.63 22.89 20.96
CA PHE A 73 -45.38 21.69 20.19
C PHE A 73 -44.51 20.78 21.04
N THR A 74 -44.94 19.55 21.28
CA THR A 74 -44.17 18.53 22.02
C THR A 74 -43.99 17.31 21.14
N ASN A 75 -42.77 17.07 20.69
CA ASN A 75 -42.37 15.79 20.12
C ASN A 75 -41.94 14.89 21.28
N VAL A 76 -42.75 13.90 21.64
CA VAL A 76 -42.48 13.05 22.82
C VAL A 76 -41.43 11.98 22.51
N ASP A 77 -41.02 11.23 23.54
CA ASP A 77 -40.13 10.07 23.37
C ASP A 77 -40.71 9.06 22.36
N GLY A 78 -39.84 8.57 21.48
CA GLY A 78 -40.22 7.76 20.30
C GLY A 78 -40.78 8.54 19.11
N GLY A 79 -41.14 9.83 19.27
CA GLY A 79 -41.61 10.67 18.19
C GLY A 79 -40.49 11.13 17.25
N ILE A 80 -40.79 11.18 15.95
CA ILE A 80 -39.86 11.61 14.90
C ILE A 80 -40.36 12.92 14.28
N PHE A 81 -39.51 13.93 14.27
CA PHE A 81 -39.76 15.18 13.56
C PHE A 81 -38.68 15.43 12.51
N LEU A 82 -39.05 15.19 11.25
CA LEU A 82 -38.26 15.56 10.06
C LEU A 82 -38.64 17.00 9.70
N ALA A 83 -37.96 17.94 10.34
CA ALA A 83 -38.38 19.32 10.37
C ALA A 83 -38.16 20.00 9.02
N GLY A 84 -39.14 20.78 8.60
CA GLY A 84 -38.96 21.78 7.54
C GLY A 84 -38.19 23.00 8.03
N SER A 85 -38.31 24.11 7.30
CA SER A 85 -37.60 25.35 7.60
C SER A 85 -38.17 26.15 8.78
N LEU A 86 -39.39 25.85 9.24
CA LEU A 86 -40.09 26.64 10.27
C LEU A 86 -40.81 25.77 11.31
N VAL A 87 -40.66 26.15 12.58
CA VAL A 87 -41.59 25.87 13.68
C VAL A 87 -41.97 27.20 14.33
N ASN A 88 -43.19 27.66 14.11
CA ASN A 88 -43.72 28.85 14.78
C ASN A 88 -44.66 28.45 15.91
N VAL A 89 -44.22 28.70 17.14
CA VAL A 89 -45.00 28.55 18.37
C VAL A 89 -45.28 29.90 19.05
N GLY A 90 -45.04 31.02 18.35
CA GLY A 90 -45.27 32.37 18.83
C GLY A 90 -44.50 32.67 20.12
N SER A 91 -45.23 33.02 21.17
CA SER A 91 -44.66 33.29 22.51
C SER A 91 -44.46 32.04 23.37
N GLY A 92 -44.79 30.86 22.84
CA GLY A 92 -44.74 29.59 23.55
C GLY A 92 -43.45 28.80 23.33
N THR A 93 -43.53 27.47 23.31
CA THR A 93 -42.33 26.59 23.35
C THR A 93 -42.49 25.32 22.51
N PHE A 94 -41.43 25.01 21.77
CA PHE A 94 -41.21 23.70 21.17
C PHE A 94 -40.40 22.84 22.15
N VAL A 95 -40.94 21.70 22.55
CA VAL A 95 -40.28 20.68 23.37
C VAL A 95 -39.99 19.46 22.52
N ASN A 96 -38.72 19.04 22.45
CA ASN A 96 -38.33 17.80 21.81
C ASN A 96 -37.79 16.81 22.84
N ALA A 97 -38.42 15.64 22.91
CA ALA A 97 -38.03 14.48 23.70
C ALA A 97 -37.83 13.23 22.82
N GLY A 98 -37.95 13.35 21.50
CA GLY A 98 -37.66 12.30 20.54
C GLY A 98 -36.59 12.74 19.53
N ILE A 99 -36.71 12.28 18.29
CA ILE A 99 -35.79 12.63 17.20
C ILE A 99 -36.18 13.96 16.56
N LEU A 100 -35.23 14.90 16.53
CA LEU A 100 -35.29 16.13 15.73
C LEU A 100 -34.25 16.04 14.63
N ASN A 101 -34.68 16.17 13.38
CA ASN A 101 -33.80 16.16 12.22
C ASN A 101 -34.19 17.34 11.28
N PRO A 102 -33.48 18.48 11.35
CA PRO A 102 -33.67 19.61 10.43
C PRO A 102 -33.36 19.21 8.98
N GLY A 103 -34.29 19.39 8.04
CA GLY A 103 -34.08 19.03 6.63
C GLY A 103 -34.18 17.54 6.29
N GLY A 104 -34.15 16.65 7.29
CA GLY A 104 -34.08 15.21 7.08
C GLY A 104 -32.63 14.74 6.87
N GLY A 105 -32.41 13.42 6.79
CA GLY A 105 -31.06 12.88 6.70
C GLY A 105 -30.39 13.06 5.34
N GLY A 106 -29.12 13.48 5.34
CA GLY A 106 -28.26 13.60 4.17
C GLY A 106 -28.25 14.98 3.50
N VAL A 107 -28.88 15.99 4.12
CA VAL A 107 -29.00 17.34 3.58
C VAL A 107 -28.84 18.37 4.70
N VAL A 108 -27.77 19.16 4.64
CA VAL A 108 -27.58 20.27 5.57
C VAL A 108 -28.70 21.32 5.40
N SER A 109 -29.43 21.60 6.48
CA SER A 109 -30.57 22.52 6.49
C SER A 109 -30.64 23.39 7.75
N GLN A 110 -31.51 24.41 7.70
CA GLN A 110 -31.76 25.30 8.82
C GLN A 110 -33.23 25.23 9.25
N LEU A 111 -33.46 25.01 10.55
CA LEU A 111 -34.77 25.12 11.19
C LEU A 111 -34.86 26.45 11.96
N ALA A 112 -35.80 27.32 11.60
CA ALA A 112 -36.15 28.49 12.39
C ALA A 112 -37.25 28.15 13.41
N VAL A 113 -36.99 28.42 14.70
CA VAL A 113 -37.95 28.29 15.79
C VAL A 113 -38.38 29.68 16.26
N SER A 114 -39.63 30.05 15.96
CA SER A 114 -40.26 31.26 16.49
C SER A 114 -40.89 30.95 17.85
N GLY A 115 -40.27 31.41 18.94
CA GLY A 115 -40.56 31.03 20.33
C GLY A 115 -39.36 30.39 21.05
N GLY A 116 -39.62 29.69 22.16
CA GLY A 116 -38.59 28.98 22.93
C GLY A 116 -38.38 27.52 22.47
N LEU A 117 -37.21 26.97 22.78
CA LEU A 117 -36.87 25.56 22.51
C LEU A 117 -36.44 24.85 23.81
N THR A 118 -36.95 23.64 24.04
CA THR A 118 -36.48 22.75 25.09
C THR A 118 -36.15 21.38 24.50
N LEU A 119 -34.89 20.95 24.58
CA LEU A 119 -34.48 19.58 24.33
C LEU A 119 -34.43 18.84 25.67
N THR A 120 -35.09 17.70 25.78
CA THR A 120 -35.08 16.88 27.00
C THR A 120 -33.96 15.85 26.99
N ALA A 121 -33.78 15.10 28.09
CA ALA A 121 -32.76 14.05 28.17
C ALA A 121 -32.96 12.88 27.18
N GLN A 122 -34.17 12.73 26.64
CA GLN A 122 -34.51 11.73 25.60
C GLN A 122 -34.33 12.29 24.19
N SER A 123 -34.09 13.59 24.05
CA SER A 123 -33.92 14.24 22.77
C SER A 123 -32.72 13.68 22.03
N GLU A 124 -32.91 13.39 20.74
CA GLU A 124 -31.83 13.12 19.79
C GLU A 124 -31.89 14.16 18.67
N TYR A 125 -30.93 15.07 18.66
CA TYR A 125 -30.72 15.99 17.55
C TYR A 125 -29.78 15.32 16.54
N ASN A 126 -30.35 14.87 15.42
CA ASN A 126 -29.60 14.32 14.30
C ASN A 126 -29.04 15.48 13.46
N LEU A 127 -27.72 15.57 13.43
CA LEU A 127 -26.95 16.66 12.84
C LEU A 127 -26.21 16.15 11.60
N ASP A 128 -26.58 16.62 10.42
CA ASP A 128 -25.77 16.48 9.22
C ASP A 128 -24.61 17.49 9.25
N LEU A 129 -23.38 17.02 9.02
CA LEU A 129 -22.17 17.84 8.90
C LEU A 129 -21.48 17.56 7.57
N ASP A 130 -21.41 18.57 6.70
CA ASP A 130 -20.76 18.48 5.39
C ASP A 130 -19.34 19.06 5.45
N PHE A 131 -18.35 18.17 5.28
CA PHE A 131 -16.93 18.54 5.27
C PHE A 131 -16.51 19.33 4.02
N ARG A 132 -17.24 19.22 2.90
CA ARG A 132 -16.90 19.96 1.67
C ARG A 132 -17.15 21.45 1.82
N THR A 133 -18.30 21.80 2.37
CA THR A 133 -18.74 23.18 2.56
C THR A 133 -18.39 23.71 3.96
N ASN A 134 -18.01 22.82 4.89
CA ASN A 134 -17.89 23.11 6.31
C ASN A 134 -19.18 23.75 6.87
N THR A 135 -20.31 23.13 6.57
CA THR A 135 -21.64 23.54 7.05
C THR A 135 -22.30 22.38 7.75
N ALA A 136 -23.17 22.67 8.71
CA ALA A 136 -23.93 21.66 9.43
C ALA A 136 -25.39 22.09 9.56
N ASP A 137 -26.28 21.16 9.92
CA ASP A 137 -27.64 21.54 10.28
C ASP A 137 -27.61 22.60 11.38
N LYS A 138 -28.55 23.54 11.29
CA LYS A 138 -28.63 24.65 12.25
C LYS A 138 -30.05 24.88 12.74
N VAL A 139 -30.22 24.95 14.06
CA VAL A 139 -31.48 25.41 14.68
C VAL A 139 -31.32 26.86 15.13
N VAL A 140 -32.17 27.75 14.63
CA VAL A 140 -32.17 29.18 14.98
C VAL A 140 -33.42 29.51 15.78
N VAL A 141 -33.25 29.82 17.07
CA VAL A 141 -34.32 30.06 18.04
C VAL A 141 -34.40 31.56 18.32
N SER A 142 -35.57 32.14 18.12
CA SER A 142 -35.82 33.57 18.44
C SER A 142 -35.95 33.84 19.94
N GLY A 143 -36.31 32.83 20.73
CA GLY A 143 -36.33 32.86 22.19
C GLY A 143 -35.10 32.21 22.83
N ALA A 144 -35.26 31.75 24.08
CA ALA A 144 -34.22 30.99 24.79
C ALA A 144 -34.28 29.49 24.43
N ALA A 145 -33.12 28.82 24.52
CA ALA A 145 -33.00 27.38 24.33
C ALA A 145 -32.48 26.68 25.61
N ALA A 146 -33.18 25.64 26.05
CA ALA A 146 -32.74 24.74 27.11
C ALA A 146 -32.31 23.40 26.51
N LEU A 147 -31.04 23.03 26.65
CA LEU A 147 -30.45 21.86 26.02
C LEU A 147 -30.30 20.69 27.01
N ASN A 148 -30.46 19.47 26.50
CA ASN A 148 -30.22 18.20 27.16
C ASN A 148 -30.21 17.10 26.06
N GLY A 149 -29.96 15.84 26.42
CA GLY A 149 -30.05 14.72 25.50
C GLY A 149 -28.79 14.53 24.66
N ARG A 150 -28.95 14.13 23.39
CA ARG A 150 -27.85 13.73 22.51
C ARG A 150 -27.84 14.56 21.22
N VAL A 151 -26.64 14.88 20.75
CA VAL A 151 -26.39 15.30 19.36
C VAL A 151 -25.72 14.12 18.64
N THR A 152 -26.37 13.55 17.63
CA THR A 152 -25.84 12.44 16.83
C THR A 152 -25.41 12.97 15.48
N THR A 153 -24.15 12.77 15.08
CA THR A 153 -23.63 13.32 13.82
C THR A 153 -23.76 12.32 12.66
N ASN A 154 -24.29 12.80 11.53
CA ASN A 154 -24.16 12.16 10.23
C ASN A 154 -23.16 12.95 9.38
N LEU A 155 -22.10 12.28 8.93
CA LEU A 155 -20.96 12.92 8.30
C LEU A 155 -21.04 12.81 6.77
N LEU A 156 -21.13 13.95 6.09
CA LEU A 156 -21.23 14.03 4.63
C LEU A 156 -19.89 14.42 4.02
N ASN A 157 -19.59 13.87 2.84
CA ASN A 157 -18.40 14.21 2.06
C ASN A 157 -17.07 14.04 2.84
N LEU A 158 -16.91 12.94 3.59
CA LEU A 158 -15.72 12.65 4.43
C LEU A 158 -14.38 12.96 3.75
N GLY A 159 -14.25 12.66 2.46
CA GLY A 159 -13.02 12.92 1.68
C GLY A 159 -12.58 14.38 1.58
N TYR A 160 -13.44 15.32 1.98
CA TYR A 160 -13.17 16.76 1.93
C TYR A 160 -12.85 17.35 3.32
N ALA A 161 -12.72 16.51 4.34
CA ALA A 161 -12.37 16.98 5.68
C ALA A 161 -11.00 17.67 5.65
N LYS A 162 -10.99 18.98 5.91
CA LYS A 162 -9.78 19.80 5.89
C LYS A 162 -8.96 19.56 7.15
N SER A 163 -7.65 19.44 6.99
CA SER A 163 -6.69 19.33 8.09
C SER A 163 -6.78 20.52 9.04
N GLY A 164 -6.53 20.27 10.33
CA GLY A 164 -6.58 21.27 11.39
C GLY A 164 -7.93 21.35 12.11
N VAL A 165 -8.13 22.46 12.81
CA VAL A 165 -9.33 22.72 13.61
C VAL A 165 -10.39 23.38 12.75
N ASN A 166 -11.59 22.84 12.78
CA ASN A 166 -12.76 23.34 12.08
C ASN A 166 -13.95 23.43 13.05
N GLU A 167 -14.92 24.27 12.70
CA GLU A 167 -16.08 24.54 13.53
C GLU A 167 -17.28 24.94 12.66
N ALA A 168 -18.48 24.51 13.07
CA ALA A 168 -19.75 24.94 12.51
C ALA A 168 -20.78 25.17 13.62
N VAL A 169 -21.53 26.26 13.56
CA VAL A 169 -22.61 26.57 14.52
C VAL A 169 -23.83 25.71 14.20
N ILE A 170 -24.33 24.98 15.19
CA ILE A 170 -25.44 24.02 15.06
C ILE A 170 -26.71 24.49 15.75
N LEU A 171 -26.58 25.42 16.70
CA LEU A 171 -27.73 26.04 17.34
C LEU A 171 -27.40 27.49 17.71
N GLU A 172 -28.35 28.39 17.44
CA GLU A 172 -28.30 29.78 17.84
C GLU A 172 -29.61 30.14 18.55
N ALA A 173 -29.56 30.73 19.74
CA ALA A 173 -30.73 31.14 20.50
C ALA A 173 -30.60 32.59 20.98
N ALA A 174 -31.44 33.48 20.48
CA ALA A 174 -31.36 34.91 20.78
C ALA A 174 -31.63 35.24 22.27
N GLY A 175 -32.42 34.40 22.96
CA GLY A 175 -32.66 34.48 24.40
C GLY A 175 -31.61 33.77 25.27
N GLY A 176 -30.56 33.23 24.67
CA GLY A 176 -29.48 32.50 25.35
C GLY A 176 -29.72 30.99 25.46
N ILE A 177 -28.62 30.27 25.68
CA ILE A 177 -28.57 28.81 25.83
C ILE A 177 -28.34 28.43 27.30
N THR A 178 -29.07 27.42 27.78
CA THR A 178 -28.88 26.78 29.09
C THR A 178 -28.76 25.25 28.95
N GLY A 179 -28.28 24.55 29.98
CA GLY A 179 -28.19 23.07 29.98
C GLY A 179 -27.01 22.49 29.16
N GLN A 180 -26.00 23.31 28.88
CA GLN A 180 -24.85 23.00 28.04
C GLN A 180 -24.09 21.73 28.47
N ASP A 181 -23.98 21.49 29.79
CA ASP A 181 -23.29 20.33 30.38
C ASP A 181 -24.10 19.02 30.33
N ALA A 182 -25.37 19.08 29.90
CA ALA A 182 -26.27 17.94 29.84
C ALA A 182 -26.40 17.34 28.44
N VAL A 183 -25.62 17.81 27.47
CA VAL A 183 -25.65 17.34 26.07
C VAL A 183 -24.50 16.36 25.82
N GLU A 184 -24.84 15.14 25.42
CA GLU A 184 -23.88 14.12 24.98
C GLU A 184 -23.68 14.21 23.46
N LEU A 185 -22.43 14.22 23.00
CA LEU A 185 -22.11 14.11 21.57
C LEU A 185 -21.89 12.64 21.21
N VAL A 186 -22.62 12.16 20.22
CA VAL A 186 -22.45 10.84 19.61
C VAL A 186 -21.87 11.04 18.21
N ALA A 187 -20.57 10.84 18.07
CA ALA A 187 -19.85 10.98 16.80
C ALA A 187 -19.10 9.68 16.43
N PRO A 188 -18.85 9.42 15.14
CA PRO A 188 -18.03 8.31 14.69
C PRO A 188 -16.63 8.34 15.31
N THR A 189 -16.09 7.15 15.60
CA THR A 189 -14.69 7.02 16.05
C THR A 189 -13.74 7.10 14.86
N SER A 190 -12.65 7.84 15.02
CA SER A 190 -11.60 7.99 14.02
C SER A 190 -10.25 8.15 14.71
N ALA A 191 -9.21 7.61 14.09
CA ALA A 191 -7.82 7.80 14.48
C ALA A 191 -7.31 9.19 14.14
N VAL A 192 -7.89 9.83 13.11
CA VAL A 192 -7.44 11.12 12.55
C VAL A 192 -8.45 12.24 12.75
N ALA A 193 -9.64 11.95 13.29
CA ALA A 193 -10.67 12.94 13.55
C ALA A 193 -11.15 12.88 15.01
N SER A 194 -11.21 14.04 15.66
CA SER A 194 -11.81 14.21 16.98
C SER A 194 -12.94 15.22 16.92
N PHE A 195 -14.05 14.95 17.62
CA PHE A 195 -15.25 15.79 17.64
C PHE A 195 -15.59 16.22 19.07
N SER A 196 -16.10 17.45 19.21
CA SER A 196 -16.50 18.02 20.50
C SER A 196 -17.56 19.09 20.30
N LEU A 197 -18.45 19.29 21.28
CA LEU A 197 -19.36 20.44 21.28
C LEU A 197 -18.65 21.66 21.86
N GLY A 198 -18.86 22.81 21.21
CA GLY A 198 -18.40 24.12 21.65
C GLY A 198 -19.57 25.05 21.97
N TYR A 199 -19.29 26.09 22.75
CA TYR A 199 -20.23 27.17 23.04
C TYR A 199 -19.52 28.51 22.85
N PRO A 200 -19.39 28.99 21.58
CA PRO A 200 -18.58 30.17 21.24
C PRO A 200 -19.06 31.45 21.91
N SER A 201 -20.36 31.51 22.22
CA SER A 201 -21.01 32.60 22.93
C SER A 201 -22.13 32.06 23.82
N ILE A 202 -22.76 32.93 24.62
CA ILE A 202 -23.93 32.56 25.42
C ILE A 202 -25.15 32.18 24.56
N ASN A 203 -25.13 32.51 23.27
CA ASN A 203 -26.24 32.30 22.34
C ASN A 203 -25.98 31.17 21.34
N GLU A 204 -24.78 30.60 21.27
CA GLU A 204 -24.41 29.66 20.21
C GLU A 204 -23.85 28.36 20.77
N GLN A 205 -24.26 27.24 20.15
CA GLN A 205 -23.64 25.93 20.27
C GLN A 205 -23.05 25.55 18.91
N SER A 206 -21.84 24.99 18.92
CA SER A 206 -21.13 24.56 17.72
C SER A 206 -20.70 23.10 17.82
N ILE A 207 -20.51 22.48 16.66
CA ILE A 207 -19.71 21.26 16.52
C ILE A 207 -18.30 21.68 16.12
N ARG A 208 -17.32 21.32 16.95
CA ARG A 208 -15.90 21.51 16.68
C ARG A 208 -15.28 20.17 16.35
N TYR A 209 -14.48 20.12 15.28
CA TYR A 209 -13.76 18.92 14.90
C TYR A 209 -12.32 19.25 14.50
N THR A 210 -11.41 18.34 14.82
CA THR A 210 -9.99 18.46 14.45
C THR A 210 -9.63 17.27 13.58
N ILE A 211 -9.02 17.54 12.42
CA ILE A 211 -8.50 16.54 11.50
C ILE A 211 -6.97 16.60 11.56
N GLU A 212 -6.34 15.50 11.96
CA GLU A 212 -4.88 15.36 12.03
C GLU A 212 -4.50 13.97 11.52
N PHE A 213 -3.90 13.90 10.33
CA PHE A 213 -3.47 12.65 9.71
C PHE A 213 -2.17 12.11 10.33
N ALA A 214 -1.43 12.90 11.12
CA ALA A 214 -0.26 12.46 11.86
C ALA A 214 -0.45 12.46 13.40
N PRO A 215 -1.48 11.76 13.94
CA PRO A 215 -1.77 11.79 15.37
C PRO A 215 -0.63 11.17 16.21
N THR A 216 -0.58 11.52 17.49
CA THR A 216 0.38 10.93 18.43
C THR A 216 0.23 9.41 18.52
N GLY A 217 1.35 8.68 18.57
CA GLY A 217 1.37 7.22 18.67
C GLY A 217 1.80 6.50 17.39
N LEU A 218 1.90 7.22 16.26
CA LEU A 218 2.52 6.72 15.04
C LEU A 218 4.04 6.63 15.16
N THR A 219 4.65 5.71 14.42
CA THR A 219 6.11 5.70 14.22
C THR A 219 6.55 6.91 13.39
N GLN A 220 7.85 7.23 13.39
CA GLN A 220 8.39 8.33 12.59
C GLN A 220 8.07 8.16 11.08
N ARG A 221 8.14 6.93 10.55
CA ARG A 221 7.84 6.65 9.14
C ARG A 221 6.35 6.82 8.83
N GLN A 222 5.48 6.33 9.70
CA GLN A 222 4.03 6.50 9.57
C GLN A 222 3.66 7.98 9.65
N ALA A 223 4.26 8.75 10.56
CA ALA A 223 4.04 10.18 10.68
C ALA A 223 4.47 10.95 9.42
N VAL A 224 5.50 10.52 8.67
CA VAL A 224 5.84 11.13 7.38
C VAL A 224 4.68 11.00 6.40
N ILE A 225 4.02 9.84 6.33
CA ILE A 225 2.84 9.63 5.50
C ILE A 225 1.66 10.50 5.99
N GLY A 226 1.40 10.52 7.30
CA GLY A 226 0.40 11.40 7.90
C GLY A 226 0.59 12.87 7.54
N ASN A 227 1.81 13.39 7.66
CA ASN A 227 2.14 14.77 7.30
C ASN A 227 1.95 15.06 5.80
N VAL A 228 2.18 14.08 4.92
CA VAL A 228 1.90 14.24 3.49
C VAL A 228 0.39 14.39 3.28
N LEU A 229 -0.41 13.58 3.95
CA LEU A 229 -1.87 13.62 3.91
C LEU A 229 -2.43 14.92 4.47
N ASP A 230 -1.88 15.41 5.58
CA ASP A 230 -2.26 16.70 6.16
C ASP A 230 -2.12 17.83 5.13
N ARG A 231 -1.00 17.89 4.40
CA ARG A 231 -0.78 18.88 3.34
C ARG A 231 -1.72 18.70 2.15
N ILE A 232 -2.03 17.46 1.75
CA ILE A 232 -2.99 17.20 0.67
C ILE A 232 -4.36 17.75 1.07
N GLN A 233 -4.80 17.50 2.30
CA GLN A 233 -6.09 17.90 2.83
C GLN A 233 -6.15 19.37 3.30
N GLU A 234 -5.08 20.17 3.17
CA GLU A 234 -5.17 21.63 3.22
C GLU A 234 -6.05 22.16 2.06
N THR A 235 -5.98 21.51 0.89
CA THR A 235 -6.80 21.79 -0.28
C THR A 235 -7.35 20.49 -0.87
N PRO A 236 -8.44 19.93 -0.29
CA PRO A 236 -9.01 18.66 -0.73
C PRO A 236 -9.42 18.70 -2.21
N THR A 237 -9.23 17.59 -2.92
CA THR A 237 -9.55 17.46 -4.34
C THR A 237 -10.45 16.26 -4.61
N ASP A 238 -11.22 16.30 -5.70
CA ASP A 238 -12.08 15.18 -6.09
C ASP A 238 -11.28 13.90 -6.40
N ALA A 239 -10.06 14.03 -6.91
CA ALA A 239 -9.17 12.90 -7.19
C ALA A 239 -8.67 12.20 -5.92
N PHE A 240 -8.57 12.92 -4.79
CA PHE A 240 -8.04 12.38 -3.53
C PHE A 240 -9.11 12.06 -2.49
N ALA A 241 -10.32 12.60 -2.66
CA ALA A 241 -11.42 12.42 -1.70
C ALA A 241 -11.73 10.94 -1.35
N PRO A 242 -11.71 9.97 -2.28
CA PRO A 242 -11.89 8.56 -1.92
C PRO A 242 -10.82 8.02 -0.97
N THR A 243 -9.55 8.38 -1.20
CA THR A 243 -8.42 8.00 -0.32
C THR A 243 -8.59 8.59 1.07
N ALA A 244 -8.90 9.89 1.16
CA ALA A 244 -9.08 10.59 2.42
C ALA A 244 -10.26 10.03 3.23
N ALA A 245 -11.39 9.76 2.57
CA ALA A 245 -12.57 9.17 3.21
C ALA A 245 -12.27 7.80 3.83
N ALA A 246 -11.53 6.94 3.11
CA ALA A 246 -11.13 5.64 3.62
C ALA A 246 -10.24 5.76 4.86
N ILE A 247 -9.30 6.70 4.88
CA ILE A 247 -8.39 6.92 6.02
C ILE A 247 -9.14 7.48 7.24
N ILE A 248 -10.05 8.43 7.04
CA ILE A 248 -10.86 9.01 8.13
C ILE A 248 -11.73 7.96 8.83
N SER A 249 -12.18 6.94 8.11
CA SER A 249 -12.99 5.85 8.66
C SER A 249 -12.23 4.88 9.59
N ILE A 250 -10.90 5.00 9.70
CA ILE A 250 -10.08 4.11 10.52
C ILE A 250 -10.22 4.49 12.00
N PRO A 251 -10.66 3.58 12.90
CA PRO A 251 -11.07 3.95 14.26
C PRO A 251 -9.93 4.11 15.28
N THR A 252 -8.73 3.56 15.02
CA THR A 252 -7.63 3.56 16.00
C THR A 252 -6.28 3.87 15.37
N VAL A 253 -5.40 4.52 16.13
CA VAL A 253 -4.03 4.87 15.69
C VAL A 253 -3.22 3.62 15.32
N GLY A 254 -3.43 2.49 16.00
CA GLY A 254 -2.78 1.22 15.65
C GLY A 254 -3.20 0.70 14.28
N ALA A 255 -4.50 0.74 13.96
CA ALA A 255 -4.99 0.36 12.63
C ALA A 255 -4.53 1.34 11.54
N LEU A 256 -4.46 2.63 11.87
CA LEU A 256 -3.91 3.67 10.99
C LEU A 256 -2.45 3.38 10.65
N GLY A 257 -1.64 3.02 11.66
CA GLY A 257 -0.24 2.65 11.49
C GLY A 257 -0.06 1.51 10.49
N THR A 258 -0.85 0.43 10.60
CA THR A 258 -0.81 -0.69 9.65
C THR A 258 -1.12 -0.27 8.22
N VAL A 259 -2.11 0.62 8.01
CA VAL A 259 -2.42 1.15 6.68
C VAL A 259 -1.28 2.03 6.17
N TYR A 260 -0.71 2.88 7.02
CA TYR A 260 0.41 3.75 6.66
C TYR A 260 1.68 2.99 6.32
N ASP A 261 1.96 1.89 7.02
CA ASP A 261 3.09 1.01 6.73
C ASP A 261 3.01 0.48 5.29
N SER A 262 1.81 0.06 4.85
CA SER A 262 1.59 -0.31 3.44
C SER A 262 1.73 0.88 2.48
N LEU A 263 1.31 2.08 2.87
CA LEU A 263 1.38 3.32 2.05
C LEU A 263 2.77 3.95 1.98
N THR A 264 3.75 3.45 2.73
CA THR A 264 5.16 3.90 2.62
C THR A 264 5.76 3.61 1.24
N GLY A 265 5.21 2.66 0.48
CA GLY A 265 5.78 2.18 -0.78
C GLY A 265 7.05 1.35 -0.60
N GLU A 266 7.45 1.03 0.63
CA GLU A 266 8.66 0.27 0.96
C GLU A 266 8.73 -1.06 0.19
N GLY A 267 7.61 -1.80 0.13
CA GLY A 267 7.56 -3.12 -0.50
C GLY A 267 7.97 -3.15 -1.96
N VAL A 268 7.84 -2.02 -2.67
CA VAL A 268 8.23 -1.87 -4.08
C VAL A 268 9.74 -1.88 -4.26
N THR A 269 10.48 -1.34 -3.29
CA THR A 269 11.95 -1.28 -3.36
C THR A 269 12.58 -2.69 -3.35
N ALA A 270 11.86 -3.70 -2.85
CA ALA A 270 12.28 -5.10 -2.91
C ALA A 270 12.44 -5.63 -4.35
N ALA A 271 11.71 -5.08 -5.33
CA ALA A 271 11.90 -5.41 -6.74
C ALA A 271 13.30 -5.02 -7.24
N GLN A 272 13.84 -3.89 -6.76
CA GLN A 272 15.20 -3.45 -7.08
C GLN A 272 16.23 -4.47 -6.57
N SER A 273 16.06 -4.93 -5.33
CA SER A 273 16.91 -5.97 -4.75
C SER A 273 16.81 -7.29 -5.52
N ALA A 274 15.61 -7.70 -5.94
CA ALA A 274 15.42 -8.90 -6.74
C ALA A 274 16.14 -8.81 -8.10
N ALA A 275 16.01 -7.70 -8.82
CA ALA A 275 16.69 -7.48 -10.10
C ALA A 275 18.21 -7.44 -9.96
N LEU A 276 18.74 -6.73 -8.95
CA LEU A 276 20.17 -6.65 -8.69
C LEU A 276 20.78 -8.00 -8.26
N SER A 277 20.04 -8.80 -7.48
CA SER A 277 20.48 -10.16 -7.12
C SER A 277 20.53 -11.07 -8.35
N ALA A 278 19.54 -11.00 -9.24
CA ALA A 278 19.56 -11.74 -10.50
C ALA A 278 20.74 -11.37 -11.40
N ILE A 279 21.03 -10.07 -11.55
CA ILE A 279 22.20 -9.57 -12.30
C ILE A 279 23.50 -10.10 -11.68
N GLY A 280 23.62 -10.06 -10.34
CA GLY A 280 24.76 -10.61 -9.62
C GLY A 280 24.98 -12.11 -9.88
N ASN A 281 23.90 -12.91 -9.86
CA ASN A 281 23.95 -14.34 -10.15
C ASN A 281 24.49 -14.61 -11.56
N ASN A 282 24.05 -13.83 -12.56
CA ASN A 282 24.51 -13.98 -13.93
C ASN A 282 26.02 -13.71 -14.08
N HIS A 283 26.55 -12.69 -13.40
CA HIS A 283 28.00 -12.44 -13.37
C HIS A 283 28.77 -13.61 -12.73
N ASP A 284 28.22 -14.23 -11.68
CA ASP A 284 28.88 -15.34 -10.99
C ASP A 284 28.95 -16.60 -11.85
N VAL A 285 27.89 -16.90 -12.61
CA VAL A 285 27.86 -18.00 -13.60
C VAL A 285 28.86 -17.76 -14.74
N ILE A 286 29.04 -16.51 -15.17
CA ILE A 286 30.01 -16.16 -16.22
C ILE A 286 31.45 -16.27 -15.71
N ASP A 287 31.76 -15.67 -14.55
CA ASP A 287 33.10 -15.74 -13.93
C ASP A 287 33.58 -17.18 -13.82
N SER A 288 32.68 -18.05 -13.40
CA SER A 288 32.95 -19.44 -13.22
C SER A 288 33.09 -20.24 -14.50
N GLN A 289 32.39 -19.85 -15.57
CA GLN A 289 32.66 -20.36 -16.91
C GLN A 289 34.02 -19.88 -17.43
N ILE A 290 34.40 -18.62 -17.21
CA ILE A 290 35.71 -18.12 -17.63
C ILE A 290 36.84 -18.90 -16.93
N VAL A 291 36.71 -19.10 -15.61
CA VAL A 291 37.70 -19.84 -14.81
C VAL A 291 37.81 -21.31 -15.26
N SER A 292 36.71 -21.97 -15.64
CA SER A 292 36.79 -23.36 -16.14
C SER A 292 37.52 -23.46 -17.50
N ARG A 293 37.48 -22.38 -18.30
CA ARG A 293 37.97 -22.34 -19.68
C ARG A 293 39.42 -21.91 -19.80
N VAL A 294 39.84 -20.92 -19.01
CA VAL A 294 41.21 -20.35 -19.06
C VAL A 294 41.84 -20.16 -17.68
N GLY A 295 41.14 -20.47 -16.59
CA GLY A 295 41.68 -20.34 -15.23
C GLY A 295 42.67 -21.43 -14.85
N THR A 296 43.10 -21.42 -13.59
CA THR A 296 44.00 -22.43 -13.06
C THR A 296 43.33 -23.80 -13.07
N PHE A 297 44.06 -24.80 -13.58
CA PHE A 297 43.55 -26.15 -13.87
C PHE A 297 42.45 -26.22 -14.93
N ALA A 298 42.29 -25.20 -15.78
CA ALA A 298 41.41 -25.26 -16.94
C ALA A 298 41.73 -26.49 -17.82
N SER A 299 40.71 -26.98 -18.53
CA SER A 299 40.87 -28.12 -19.42
C SER A 299 41.90 -27.82 -20.51
N ALA A 300 42.71 -28.83 -20.86
CA ALA A 300 43.76 -28.67 -21.86
C ALA A 300 43.21 -28.09 -23.16
N TRP A 301 43.92 -27.09 -23.71
CA TRP A 301 43.49 -26.44 -24.93
C TRP A 301 43.43 -27.42 -26.10
N ARG A 302 42.35 -27.30 -26.88
CA ARG A 302 42.14 -28.00 -28.14
C ARG A 302 41.54 -27.03 -29.13
N LYS A 303 41.72 -27.28 -30.43
CA LYS A 303 41.08 -26.48 -31.47
C LYS A 303 39.56 -26.70 -31.41
N GLU A 304 38.81 -25.61 -31.29
CA GLU A 304 37.36 -25.60 -31.16
C GLU A 304 36.73 -24.88 -32.36
N PRO A 305 36.69 -25.47 -33.57
CA PRO A 305 36.26 -24.78 -34.78
C PRO A 305 34.80 -24.30 -34.74
N LEU A 306 33.96 -24.91 -33.90
CA LEU A 306 32.55 -24.53 -33.68
C LEU A 306 32.33 -23.83 -32.31
N GLY A 307 33.40 -23.61 -31.54
CA GLY A 307 33.33 -23.17 -30.15
C GLY A 307 32.75 -24.25 -29.21
N ASN A 308 32.32 -23.80 -28.04
CA ASN A 308 31.81 -24.63 -26.96
C ASN A 308 30.49 -24.05 -26.45
N LEU A 309 29.50 -24.92 -26.29
CA LEU A 309 28.23 -24.56 -25.67
C LEU A 309 28.28 -24.91 -24.19
N TRP A 310 27.65 -24.08 -23.36
CA TRP A 310 27.46 -24.37 -21.94
C TRP A 310 26.07 -23.95 -21.48
N MET A 311 25.64 -24.58 -20.39
CA MET A 311 24.42 -24.26 -19.67
C MET A 311 24.75 -24.31 -18.18
N ALA A 312 24.05 -23.55 -17.35
CA ALA A 312 24.13 -23.56 -15.90
C ALA A 312 22.74 -23.28 -15.32
N ILE A 313 22.45 -23.90 -14.18
CA ILE A 313 21.24 -23.65 -13.40
C ILE A 313 21.70 -23.35 -11.97
N GLN A 314 21.17 -22.30 -11.35
CA GLN A 314 21.49 -21.95 -9.95
C GLN A 314 20.23 -21.49 -9.23
N GLY A 315 20.01 -21.98 -8.01
CA GLY A 315 18.90 -21.54 -7.15
C GLY A 315 19.41 -20.78 -5.93
N GLY A 316 18.61 -19.87 -5.40
CA GLY A 316 19.02 -19.10 -4.22
C GLY A 316 17.86 -18.51 -3.43
N ARG A 317 18.19 -18.13 -2.20
CA ARG A 317 17.31 -17.36 -1.32
C ARG A 317 18.11 -16.33 -0.56
N GLN A 318 17.55 -15.14 -0.45
CA GLN A 318 18.12 -13.98 0.20
C GLN A 318 17.15 -13.43 1.24
N ARG A 319 17.70 -12.99 2.37
CA ARG A 319 17.01 -12.21 3.38
C ARG A 319 17.83 -10.97 3.69
N LEU A 320 17.14 -9.84 3.77
CA LEU A 320 17.67 -8.56 4.16
C LEU A 320 16.81 -8.04 5.31
N ASP A 321 17.39 -7.87 6.48
CA ASP A 321 16.69 -7.35 7.65
C ASP A 321 16.43 -5.85 7.48
N GLY A 322 15.26 -5.40 7.93
CA GLY A 322 14.92 -3.99 7.90
C GLY A 322 15.68 -3.18 8.96
N THR A 323 16.12 -1.97 8.60
CA THR A 323 16.76 -1.00 9.49
C THR A 323 16.02 0.34 9.46
N ASP A 324 16.16 1.15 10.52
CA ASP A 324 15.55 2.48 10.62
C ASP A 324 14.04 2.50 10.39
N GLY A 325 13.34 1.47 10.85
CA GLY A 325 11.88 1.29 10.70
C GLY A 325 11.45 0.63 9.39
N ALA A 326 12.39 0.21 8.53
CA ALA A 326 12.10 -0.66 7.39
C ALA A 326 11.75 -2.07 7.87
N HIS A 327 11.03 -2.79 7.03
CA HIS A 327 10.65 -4.18 7.21
C HIS A 327 11.57 -5.11 6.43
N ASP A 328 11.67 -6.35 6.92
CA ASP A 328 12.52 -7.35 6.29
C ASP A 328 12.06 -7.67 4.86
N THR A 329 13.03 -7.72 3.96
CA THR A 329 12.85 -8.17 2.58
C THR A 329 13.32 -9.61 2.42
N ARG A 330 12.53 -10.41 1.70
CA ARG A 330 12.88 -11.78 1.33
C ARG A 330 12.81 -11.93 -0.18
N THR A 331 13.81 -12.56 -0.76
CA THR A 331 13.88 -12.86 -2.20
C THR A 331 14.27 -14.32 -2.39
N SER A 332 13.70 -14.98 -3.39
CA SER A 332 14.12 -16.32 -3.80
C SER A 332 13.88 -16.52 -5.28
N GLY A 333 14.68 -17.37 -5.90
CA GLY A 333 14.56 -17.60 -7.33
C GLY A 333 15.58 -18.60 -7.84
N TYR A 334 15.63 -18.71 -9.16
CA TYR A 334 16.61 -19.52 -9.83
C TYR A 334 16.97 -18.90 -11.18
N VAL A 335 18.19 -19.11 -11.61
CA VAL A 335 18.69 -18.74 -12.94
C VAL A 335 18.87 -19.99 -13.78
N ILE A 336 18.47 -19.91 -15.04
CA ILE A 336 18.90 -20.79 -16.12
C ILE A 336 19.68 -19.93 -17.10
N GLN A 337 20.97 -20.18 -17.24
CA GLN A 337 21.84 -19.41 -18.11
C GLN A 337 22.62 -20.33 -19.01
N GLY A 338 22.79 -19.94 -20.27
CA GLY A 338 23.62 -20.64 -21.21
C GLY A 338 24.47 -19.69 -22.02
N GLY A 339 25.33 -20.26 -22.84
CA GLY A 339 26.17 -19.46 -23.69
C GLY A 339 26.99 -20.28 -24.66
N TRP A 340 27.70 -19.53 -25.48
CA TRP A 340 28.67 -20.03 -26.43
C TRP A 340 29.99 -19.30 -26.18
N ASP A 341 31.10 -20.03 -26.16
CA ASP A 341 32.43 -19.44 -26.11
C ASP A 341 33.44 -20.16 -26.98
N TYR A 342 34.53 -19.46 -27.26
CA TYR A 342 35.60 -19.91 -28.11
C TYR A 342 36.96 -19.56 -27.51
N ARG A 343 37.88 -20.52 -27.54
CA ARG A 343 39.29 -20.34 -27.13
C ARG A 343 40.21 -20.22 -28.34
N PRO A 344 40.60 -19.00 -28.78
CA PRO A 344 41.52 -18.83 -29.90
C PRO A 344 42.90 -19.43 -29.62
N ASP A 345 43.31 -19.47 -28.36
CA ASP A 345 44.56 -20.05 -27.89
C ASP A 345 44.37 -20.62 -26.46
N ALA A 346 45.43 -21.16 -25.88
CA ALA A 346 45.37 -21.81 -24.56
C ALA A 346 45.13 -20.87 -23.37
N ARG A 347 45.16 -19.56 -23.58
CA ARG A 347 45.09 -18.52 -22.53
C ARG A 347 43.88 -17.61 -22.68
N SER A 348 43.22 -17.59 -23.82
CA SER A 348 42.17 -16.64 -24.12
C SER A 348 40.82 -17.34 -24.31
N VAL A 349 39.73 -16.72 -23.85
CA VAL A 349 38.34 -17.12 -24.13
C VAL A 349 37.50 -15.89 -24.40
N ILE A 350 36.61 -15.97 -25.39
CA ILE A 350 35.60 -14.95 -25.67
C ILE A 350 34.27 -15.68 -25.83
N GLY A 351 33.20 -15.13 -25.25
CA GLY A 351 31.88 -15.74 -25.32
C GLY A 351 30.73 -14.76 -25.29
N ALA A 352 29.56 -15.31 -25.59
CA ALA A 352 28.27 -14.67 -25.46
C ALA A 352 27.38 -15.52 -24.55
N THR A 353 26.46 -14.88 -23.84
CA THR A 353 25.58 -15.53 -22.88
C THR A 353 24.16 -15.00 -22.97
N PHE A 354 23.22 -15.87 -22.60
CA PHE A 354 21.81 -15.56 -22.40
C PHE A 354 21.33 -16.24 -21.12
N GLY A 355 20.52 -15.56 -20.32
CA GLY A 355 19.99 -16.06 -19.06
C GLY A 355 18.53 -15.66 -18.83
N TYR A 356 17.83 -16.53 -18.13
CA TYR A 356 16.49 -16.30 -17.60
C TYR A 356 16.50 -16.57 -16.10
N ASP A 357 16.22 -15.54 -15.30
CA ASP A 357 16.36 -15.52 -13.85
C ASP A 357 15.08 -15.00 -13.17
N PRO A 358 14.04 -15.84 -13.03
CA PRO A 358 12.85 -15.50 -12.28
C PRO A 358 13.13 -15.42 -10.78
N GLN A 359 12.75 -14.28 -10.20
CA GLN A 359 12.81 -13.97 -8.78
C GLN A 359 11.40 -13.76 -8.24
N SER A 360 11.15 -14.24 -7.02
CA SER A 360 10.01 -13.87 -6.19
C SER A 360 10.52 -13.03 -5.02
N PHE A 361 9.80 -11.98 -4.66
CA PHE A 361 10.15 -11.13 -3.52
C PHE A 361 8.92 -10.85 -2.64
N SER A 362 9.18 -10.57 -1.37
CA SER A 362 8.14 -10.19 -0.41
C SER A 362 8.72 -9.30 0.69
N VAL A 363 7.87 -8.39 1.16
CA VAL A 363 8.09 -7.60 2.38
C VAL A 363 6.90 -7.83 3.30
N PRO A 364 6.93 -8.90 4.13
CA PRO A 364 5.74 -9.36 4.86
C PRO A 364 5.17 -8.33 5.84
N GLY A 365 6.01 -7.44 6.39
CA GLY A 365 5.57 -6.43 7.35
C GLY A 365 4.67 -5.35 6.76
N VAL A 366 4.66 -5.20 5.42
CA VAL A 366 3.81 -4.26 4.68
C VAL A 366 2.94 -4.99 3.64
N SER A 367 2.71 -6.28 3.85
CA SER A 367 1.84 -7.13 3.01
C SER A 367 2.07 -6.99 1.51
N THR A 368 3.35 -6.86 1.10
CA THR A 368 3.73 -6.71 -0.31
C THR A 368 4.42 -7.97 -0.82
N SER A 369 4.02 -8.44 -1.99
CA SER A 369 4.66 -9.57 -2.67
C SER A 369 4.67 -9.40 -4.18
N GLY A 370 5.67 -9.97 -4.85
CA GLY A 370 5.82 -9.83 -6.29
C GLY A 370 6.80 -10.79 -6.93
N LYS A 371 6.92 -10.68 -8.25
CA LYS A 371 7.80 -11.48 -9.10
C LYS A 371 8.52 -10.55 -10.07
N ALA A 372 9.81 -10.83 -10.30
CA ALA A 372 10.60 -10.19 -11.34
C ALA A 372 11.15 -11.28 -12.27
N LYS A 373 10.79 -11.24 -13.55
CA LYS A 373 11.34 -12.14 -14.59
C LYS A 373 12.49 -11.42 -15.27
N VAL A 374 13.72 -11.84 -14.98
CA VAL A 374 14.91 -11.17 -15.50
C VAL A 374 15.45 -11.94 -16.71
N TYR A 375 15.53 -11.26 -17.85
CA TYR A 375 16.18 -11.74 -19.06
C TYR A 375 17.51 -11.03 -19.22
N THR A 376 18.60 -11.79 -19.31
CA THR A 376 19.96 -11.25 -19.41
C THR A 376 20.59 -11.72 -20.70
N PHE A 377 21.30 -10.83 -21.39
CA PHE A 377 22.20 -11.21 -22.47
C PHE A 377 23.48 -10.40 -22.39
N GLY A 378 24.57 -10.94 -22.90
CA GLY A 378 25.83 -10.22 -22.85
C GLY A 378 26.99 -10.95 -23.49
N ALA A 379 28.17 -10.36 -23.31
CA ALA A 379 29.43 -10.89 -23.79
C ALA A 379 30.46 -10.88 -22.68
N TYR A 380 31.42 -11.79 -22.77
CA TYR A 380 32.49 -11.92 -21.79
C TYR A 380 33.80 -12.32 -22.45
N ALA A 381 34.90 -12.01 -21.77
CA ALA A 381 36.23 -12.40 -22.18
C ALA A 381 37.09 -12.74 -20.96
N GLY A 382 38.01 -13.68 -21.15
CA GLY A 382 39.01 -14.06 -20.16
C GLY A 382 40.37 -14.24 -20.81
N PHE A 383 41.42 -13.85 -20.09
CA PHE A 383 42.80 -13.95 -20.53
C PHE A 383 43.70 -14.40 -19.38
N HIS A 384 44.50 -15.44 -19.59
CA HIS A 384 45.38 -16.02 -18.57
C HIS A 384 46.88 -15.93 -18.93
N PRO A 385 47.49 -14.73 -18.87
CA PRO A 385 48.91 -14.56 -19.19
C PRO A 385 49.81 -14.98 -18.02
N GLY A 386 50.55 -16.07 -18.21
CA GLY A 386 51.55 -16.53 -17.25
C GLY A 386 50.90 -17.02 -15.96
N ALA A 387 51.01 -16.23 -14.89
CA ALA A 387 50.41 -16.52 -13.59
C ALA A 387 49.21 -15.61 -13.26
N TRP A 388 48.70 -14.85 -14.24
CA TRP A 388 47.59 -13.93 -14.03
C TRP A 388 46.35 -14.44 -14.75
N THR A 389 45.17 -14.16 -14.20
CA THR A 389 43.88 -14.26 -14.88
C THR A 389 43.24 -12.88 -14.88
N ILE A 390 42.82 -12.40 -16.04
CA ILE A 390 42.05 -11.17 -16.20
C ILE A 390 40.74 -11.57 -16.88
N SER A 391 39.62 -11.14 -16.33
CA SER A 391 38.31 -11.40 -16.92
C SER A 391 37.45 -10.14 -16.90
N ALA A 392 36.57 -10.04 -17.87
CA ALA A 392 35.55 -9.01 -17.93
C ALA A 392 34.30 -9.51 -18.62
N ASP A 393 33.16 -8.97 -18.21
CA ASP A 393 31.88 -9.22 -18.87
C ASP A 393 31.00 -7.95 -18.84
N LEU A 394 30.09 -7.87 -19.83
CA LEU A 394 29.13 -6.80 -20.00
C LEU A 394 27.76 -7.40 -20.32
N LEU A 395 26.77 -7.05 -19.51
CA LEU A 395 25.43 -7.58 -19.53
C LEU A 395 24.41 -6.47 -19.74
N HIS A 396 23.39 -6.75 -20.53
CA HIS A 396 22.13 -6.06 -20.49
C HIS A 396 21.08 -6.98 -19.87
N SER A 397 20.25 -6.44 -18.98
CA SER A 397 19.15 -7.17 -18.37
C SER A 397 17.84 -6.39 -18.49
N SER A 398 16.76 -7.09 -18.79
CA SER A 398 15.38 -6.60 -18.75
C SER A 398 14.63 -7.37 -17.68
N ALA A 399 14.00 -6.68 -16.73
CA ALA A 399 13.33 -7.28 -15.58
C ALA A 399 11.85 -6.90 -15.56
N ASP A 400 11.01 -7.78 -16.12
CA ASP A 400 9.56 -7.62 -16.12
C ASP A 400 9.02 -7.95 -14.72
N THR A 401 8.46 -6.95 -14.05
CA THR A 401 8.13 -7.01 -12.64
C THR A 401 6.64 -6.81 -12.43
N THR A 402 6.03 -7.71 -11.68
CA THR A 402 4.66 -7.56 -11.17
C THR A 402 4.63 -7.71 -9.67
N TYR A 403 3.80 -6.92 -8.99
CA TYR A 403 3.59 -7.04 -7.56
C TYR A 403 2.17 -6.66 -7.16
N LEU A 404 1.83 -7.04 -5.93
CA LEU A 404 0.61 -6.63 -5.25
C LEU A 404 0.94 -6.14 -3.83
N ARG A 405 0.21 -5.13 -3.37
CA ARG A 405 0.13 -4.72 -1.96
C ARG A 405 -1.27 -4.99 -1.46
N ASP A 406 -1.39 -5.81 -0.44
CA ASP A 406 -2.64 -6.03 0.29
C ASP A 406 -2.77 -5.02 1.44
N MET A 407 -3.93 -4.39 1.55
CA MET A 407 -4.25 -3.41 2.59
C MET A 407 -5.62 -3.73 3.16
N TRP A 408 -5.76 -3.61 4.47
CA TRP A 408 -7.06 -3.73 5.13
C TRP A 408 -7.62 -2.34 5.44
N LEU A 409 -8.74 -2.00 4.81
CA LEU A 409 -9.52 -0.81 5.11
C LEU A 409 -10.72 -1.17 5.98
N TYR A 410 -11.05 -0.30 6.93
CA TYR A 410 -12.15 -0.54 7.85
C TYR A 410 -13.51 -0.51 7.16
N ALA A 411 -13.71 0.42 6.21
CA ALA A 411 -14.94 0.55 5.43
C ALA A 411 -15.06 -0.48 4.29
N ASP A 412 -13.96 -0.76 3.59
CA ASP A 412 -13.98 -1.51 2.32
C ASP A 412 -13.45 -2.95 2.42
N GLY A 413 -12.93 -3.35 3.58
CA GLY A 413 -12.28 -4.65 3.77
C GLY A 413 -10.92 -4.73 3.08
N ASN A 414 -10.61 -5.86 2.44
CA ASN A 414 -9.32 -6.03 1.77
C ASN A 414 -9.28 -5.28 0.43
N VAL A 415 -8.33 -4.37 0.29
CA VAL A 415 -8.07 -3.59 -0.93
C VAL A 415 -6.69 -3.93 -1.46
N GLN A 416 -6.57 -4.05 -2.78
CA GLN A 416 -5.34 -4.41 -3.46
C GLN A 416 -4.87 -3.28 -4.37
N ALA A 417 -3.56 -3.07 -4.40
CA ALA A 417 -2.88 -2.23 -5.38
C ALA A 417 -1.86 -3.08 -6.15
N HIS A 418 -1.95 -3.04 -7.47
CA HIS A 418 -1.09 -3.79 -8.39
C HIS A 418 -0.12 -2.86 -9.10
N GLY A 419 1.11 -3.33 -9.29
CA GLY A 419 2.07 -2.67 -10.17
C GLY A 419 2.64 -3.65 -11.20
N ASP A 420 2.84 -3.13 -12.39
CA ASP A 420 3.48 -3.81 -13.53
C ASP A 420 4.45 -2.81 -14.17
N PHE A 421 5.72 -3.19 -14.29
CA PHE A 421 6.75 -2.37 -14.91
C PHE A 421 7.96 -3.21 -15.34
N THR A 422 8.72 -2.72 -16.32
CA THR A 422 9.97 -3.35 -16.77
C THR A 422 11.16 -2.47 -16.42
N MET A 423 12.08 -2.98 -15.61
CA MET A 423 13.37 -2.31 -15.36
C MET A 423 14.40 -2.73 -16.42
N HIS A 424 15.29 -1.82 -16.77
CA HIS A 424 16.44 -2.12 -17.64
C HIS A 424 17.75 -1.89 -16.89
N ALA A 425 18.72 -2.78 -17.10
CA ALA A 425 20.03 -2.67 -16.48
C ALA A 425 21.15 -2.85 -17.51
N TRP A 426 22.23 -2.10 -17.31
CA TRP A 426 23.53 -2.38 -17.90
C TRP A 426 24.52 -2.65 -16.78
N SER A 427 25.18 -3.80 -16.82
CA SER A 427 26.09 -4.23 -15.76
C SER A 427 27.40 -4.74 -16.34
N GLY A 428 28.51 -4.29 -15.77
CA GLY A 428 29.84 -4.75 -16.15
C GLY A 428 30.61 -5.21 -14.93
N ARG A 429 31.34 -6.31 -15.06
CA ARG A 429 32.27 -6.79 -14.03
C ARG A 429 33.64 -7.01 -14.64
N ALA A 430 34.68 -6.57 -13.94
CA ALA A 430 36.07 -6.84 -14.28
C ALA A 430 36.78 -7.45 -13.08
N GLN A 431 37.62 -8.46 -13.31
CA GLN A 431 38.35 -9.17 -12.26
C GLN A 431 39.79 -9.43 -12.68
N VAL A 432 40.70 -9.32 -11.72
CA VAL A 432 42.09 -9.72 -11.85
C VAL A 432 42.46 -10.66 -10.72
N ALA A 433 43.10 -11.77 -11.05
CA ALA A 433 43.60 -12.76 -10.10
C ALA A 433 45.04 -13.14 -10.42
N ARG A 434 45.82 -13.53 -9.41
CA ARG A 434 47.19 -14.00 -9.59
C ARG A 434 47.39 -15.35 -8.92
N GLN A 435 47.90 -16.32 -9.65
CA GLN A 435 48.28 -17.63 -9.13
C GLN A 435 49.61 -17.59 -8.36
N PHE A 436 49.60 -18.19 -7.17
CA PHE A 436 50.77 -18.53 -6.37
C PHE A 436 50.82 -20.03 -6.12
N GLY A 437 52.03 -20.60 -6.26
CA GLY A 437 52.27 -22.04 -6.15
C GLY A 437 52.21 -22.77 -7.49
N GLN A 438 52.68 -24.02 -7.46
CA GLN A 438 52.71 -24.95 -8.59
C GLN A 438 52.32 -26.35 -8.09
N GLY A 439 51.83 -27.20 -8.98
CA GLY A 439 51.37 -28.55 -8.65
C GLY A 439 49.86 -28.62 -8.44
N ASN A 440 49.40 -29.55 -7.60
CA ASN A 440 47.98 -29.91 -7.48
C ASN A 440 47.16 -29.04 -6.52
N LEU A 441 47.78 -28.01 -5.92
CA LEU A 441 47.14 -27.05 -5.04
C LEU A 441 47.67 -25.65 -5.35
N VAL A 442 46.77 -24.71 -5.58
CA VAL A 442 47.09 -23.34 -5.98
C VAL A 442 46.29 -22.35 -5.17
N PHE A 443 46.94 -21.26 -4.76
CA PHE A 443 46.31 -20.11 -4.13
C PHE A 443 46.21 -18.95 -5.11
N GLN A 444 45.06 -18.28 -5.19
CA GLN A 444 44.81 -17.18 -6.12
C GLN A 444 44.08 -16.02 -5.46
N PRO A 445 44.77 -15.01 -4.91
CA PRO A 445 44.13 -13.76 -4.56
C PRO A 445 43.57 -13.08 -5.82
N PHE A 446 42.45 -12.41 -5.65
CA PHE A 446 41.79 -11.66 -6.71
C PHE A 446 41.18 -10.37 -6.18
N GLY A 447 40.99 -9.42 -7.09
CA GLY A 447 40.16 -8.24 -6.91
C GLY A 447 39.20 -8.11 -8.09
N ALA A 448 37.96 -7.72 -7.82
CA ALA A 448 36.97 -7.45 -8.84
C ALA A 448 36.21 -6.14 -8.56
N LEU A 449 35.76 -5.50 -9.62
CA LEU A 449 34.86 -4.35 -9.60
C LEU A 449 33.65 -4.68 -10.46
N GLU A 450 32.47 -4.46 -9.92
CA GLU A 450 31.19 -4.56 -10.61
C GLU A 450 30.52 -3.19 -10.59
N VAL A 451 29.98 -2.77 -11.73
CA VAL A 451 29.23 -1.53 -11.88
C VAL A 451 27.93 -1.83 -12.60
N THR A 452 26.81 -1.51 -11.99
CA THR A 452 25.47 -1.72 -12.54
C THR A 452 24.74 -0.38 -12.61
N ARG A 453 24.28 0.01 -13.80
CA ARG A 453 23.32 1.10 -13.98
C ARG A 453 21.93 0.49 -14.16
N LEU A 454 21.00 0.85 -13.28
CA LEU A 454 19.60 0.40 -13.32
C LEU A 454 18.68 1.58 -13.63
N SER A 455 17.72 1.34 -14.51
CA SER A 455 16.70 2.29 -14.95
C SER A 455 15.32 1.73 -14.59
N LEU A 456 14.65 2.40 -13.64
CA LEU A 456 13.27 2.13 -13.23
C LEU A 456 12.35 3.14 -13.94
N PRO A 457 11.34 2.70 -14.71
CA PRO A 457 10.37 3.61 -15.32
C PRO A 457 9.42 4.20 -14.27
N ALA A 458 8.77 5.30 -14.62
CA ALA A 458 7.63 5.80 -13.86
C ALA A 458 6.41 4.91 -14.14
N TYR A 459 5.57 4.67 -13.13
CA TYR A 459 4.33 3.92 -13.27
C TYR A 459 3.34 4.28 -12.14
N VAL A 460 2.08 3.93 -12.31
CA VAL A 460 1.02 4.15 -11.31
C VAL A 460 0.37 2.82 -10.97
N GLU A 461 0.11 2.58 -9.69
CA GLU A 461 -0.60 1.39 -9.22
C GLU A 461 -2.08 1.41 -9.63
N HIS A 462 -2.62 0.23 -9.93
CA HIS A 462 -4.01 0.02 -10.36
C HIS A 462 -4.71 -1.07 -9.54
N GLN A 463 -6.03 -1.12 -9.59
CA GLN A 463 -6.84 -2.23 -9.08
C GLN A 463 -6.88 -3.40 -10.06
N ALA A 464 -7.41 -4.54 -9.63
CA ALA A 464 -7.46 -5.77 -10.45
C ALA A 464 -8.25 -5.60 -11.77
N ASP A 465 -9.17 -4.65 -11.85
CA ASP A 465 -9.93 -4.29 -13.05
C ASP A 465 -9.22 -3.28 -13.97
N GLY A 466 -8.05 -2.77 -13.54
CA GLY A 466 -7.25 -1.79 -14.27
C GLY A 466 -7.56 -0.33 -13.93
N GLU A 467 -8.54 -0.06 -13.07
CA GLU A 467 -8.86 1.30 -12.61
C GLU A 467 -7.84 1.80 -11.58
N ALA A 468 -7.84 3.11 -11.31
CA ALA A 468 -6.97 3.68 -10.30
C ALA A 468 -7.29 3.12 -8.91
N ALA A 469 -6.27 2.61 -8.20
CA ALA A 469 -6.49 2.11 -6.85
C ALA A 469 -6.74 3.27 -5.87
N THR A 470 -7.80 3.17 -5.06
CA THR A 470 -8.16 4.16 -4.01
C THR A 470 -6.99 4.50 -3.08
N LEU A 471 -6.14 3.52 -2.77
CA LEU A 471 -4.91 3.67 -1.98
C LEU A 471 -3.63 3.44 -2.82
N GLY A 472 -3.74 3.64 -4.13
CA GLY A 472 -2.66 3.46 -5.09
C GLY A 472 -1.60 4.55 -4.99
N LEU A 473 -0.37 4.17 -5.28
CA LEU A 473 0.78 5.06 -5.35
C LEU A 473 1.21 5.27 -6.81
N ALA A 474 1.70 6.47 -7.09
CA ALA A 474 2.44 6.81 -8.30
C ALA A 474 3.93 6.81 -7.99
N PHE A 475 4.71 6.04 -8.75
CA PHE A 475 6.16 5.94 -8.61
C PHE A 475 6.84 6.69 -9.75
N PHE A 476 7.79 7.54 -9.41
CA PHE A 476 8.54 8.32 -10.38
C PHE A 476 9.78 7.55 -10.85
N GLY A 477 10.10 7.70 -12.14
CA GLY A 477 11.24 7.02 -12.75
C GLY A 477 12.55 7.38 -12.05
N LYS A 478 13.45 6.41 -11.94
CA LYS A 478 14.73 6.55 -11.25
C LYS A 478 15.83 5.85 -12.05
N ASP A 479 16.87 6.60 -12.39
CA ASP A 479 18.13 6.06 -12.88
C ASP A 479 19.17 6.13 -11.76
N TRP A 480 19.87 5.04 -11.48
CA TRP A 480 20.98 5.05 -10.54
C TRP A 480 22.08 4.08 -10.95
N THR A 481 23.27 4.29 -10.41
CA THR A 481 24.44 3.46 -10.63
C THR A 481 24.89 2.93 -9.29
N ARG A 482 25.19 1.63 -9.24
CA ARG A 482 25.74 0.92 -8.09
C ARG A 482 27.12 0.42 -8.42
N ALA A 483 28.07 0.62 -7.51
CA ALA A 483 29.38 -0.01 -7.58
C ALA A 483 29.59 -1.01 -6.45
N ARG A 484 30.20 -2.17 -6.77
CA ARG A 484 30.66 -3.15 -5.79
C ARG A 484 32.11 -3.53 -6.02
N SER A 485 32.88 -3.62 -4.94
CA SER A 485 34.22 -4.21 -4.98
C SER A 485 34.23 -5.57 -4.28
N LEU A 486 35.02 -6.50 -4.82
CA LEU A 486 35.23 -7.81 -4.23
C LEU A 486 36.72 -8.03 -4.07
N LEU A 487 37.19 -8.29 -2.85
CA LEU A 487 38.57 -8.67 -2.57
C LEU A 487 38.57 -10.03 -1.90
N GLY A 488 39.29 -10.99 -2.48
CA GLY A 488 39.25 -12.35 -1.97
C GLY A 488 40.37 -13.22 -2.46
N ALA A 489 40.23 -14.51 -2.19
CA ALA A 489 41.14 -15.51 -2.69
C ALA A 489 40.42 -16.83 -3.00
N ASN A 490 40.97 -17.53 -3.98
CA ASN A 490 40.60 -18.89 -4.33
C ASN A 490 41.71 -19.85 -3.85
N VAL A 491 41.32 -20.99 -3.32
CA VAL A 491 42.18 -22.16 -3.09
C VAL A 491 41.66 -23.27 -3.99
N ALA A 492 42.40 -23.59 -5.04
CA ALA A 492 42.02 -24.60 -6.02
C ALA A 492 42.92 -25.83 -5.89
N GLY A 493 42.31 -27.01 -5.85
CA GLY A 493 42.98 -28.30 -5.85
C GLY A 493 42.57 -29.13 -7.07
N ARG A 494 43.51 -29.90 -7.61
CA ARG A 494 43.28 -30.83 -8.72
C ARG A 494 43.63 -32.26 -8.30
N ILE A 495 42.73 -33.19 -8.59
CA ILE A 495 42.94 -34.63 -8.43
C ILE A 495 42.74 -35.27 -9.79
N ASP A 496 43.79 -35.88 -10.34
CA ASP A 496 43.67 -36.68 -11.56
C ASP A 496 42.97 -38.01 -11.23
N LEU A 497 42.04 -38.41 -12.11
CA LEU A 497 41.23 -39.61 -11.99
C LEU A 497 41.56 -40.57 -13.15
N PRO A 498 41.21 -41.87 -13.05
CA PRO A 498 41.36 -42.82 -14.16
C PRO A 498 40.69 -42.33 -15.45
N GLU A 499 41.12 -42.89 -16.59
CA GLU A 499 40.55 -42.61 -17.92
C GLU A 499 40.70 -41.15 -18.40
N GLY A 500 41.70 -40.42 -17.88
CA GLY A 500 41.98 -39.04 -18.29
C GLY A 500 40.96 -38.03 -17.77
N LYS A 501 40.23 -38.37 -16.70
CA LYS A 501 39.32 -37.49 -15.97
C LYS A 501 40.10 -36.70 -14.91
N ALA A 502 39.55 -35.59 -14.44
CA ALA A 502 40.09 -34.88 -13.28
C ALA A 502 38.99 -34.22 -12.46
N LEU A 503 39.17 -34.14 -11.15
CA LEU A 503 38.32 -33.38 -10.26
C LEU A 503 39.08 -32.12 -9.83
N VAL A 504 38.50 -30.96 -10.13
CA VAL A 504 39.02 -29.65 -9.70
C VAL A 504 38.07 -29.07 -8.66
N THR A 505 38.54 -28.90 -7.43
CA THR A 505 37.76 -28.30 -6.34
C THR A 505 38.35 -26.94 -5.99
N THR A 506 37.50 -25.92 -5.93
CA THR A 506 37.88 -24.54 -5.59
C THR A 506 37.06 -24.06 -4.41
N LEU A 507 37.74 -23.60 -3.36
CA LEU A 507 37.14 -22.82 -2.29
C LEU A 507 37.46 -21.35 -2.53
N ARG A 508 36.43 -20.51 -2.62
CA ARG A 508 36.54 -19.06 -2.75
C ARG A 508 36.04 -18.40 -1.48
N ALA A 509 36.79 -17.43 -0.98
CA ALA A 509 36.37 -16.54 0.08
C ALA A 509 36.62 -15.10 -0.35
N ALA A 510 35.67 -14.20 -0.13
CA ALA A 510 35.77 -12.80 -0.52
C ALA A 510 35.08 -11.87 0.47
N TRP A 511 35.66 -10.71 0.70
CA TRP A 511 34.95 -9.55 1.22
C TRP A 511 34.33 -8.80 0.04
N VAL A 512 33.06 -8.40 0.20
CA VAL A 512 32.31 -7.62 -0.77
C VAL A 512 31.92 -6.31 -0.11
N HIS A 513 32.28 -5.21 -0.75
CA HIS A 513 31.88 -3.87 -0.35
C HIS A 513 30.92 -3.27 -1.39
N ASP A 514 29.73 -2.90 -0.95
CA ASP A 514 28.71 -2.22 -1.75
C ASP A 514 28.74 -0.73 -1.42
N PHE A 515 29.09 0.09 -2.41
CA PHE A 515 29.18 1.54 -2.24
C PHE A 515 27.80 2.22 -2.25
N ASP A 516 26.75 1.52 -2.70
CA ASP A 516 25.40 2.07 -2.88
C ASP A 516 24.35 1.16 -2.21
N THR A 517 24.16 1.38 -0.91
CA THR A 517 23.27 0.57 -0.06
C THR A 517 21.80 1.00 -0.10
N GLU A 518 21.53 2.27 -0.41
CA GLU A 518 20.19 2.86 -0.36
C GLU A 518 19.22 2.16 -1.32
N ARG A 519 18.02 1.81 -0.82
CA ARG A 519 16.92 1.26 -1.61
C ARG A 519 15.72 2.18 -1.48
N SER A 520 15.62 3.11 -2.42
CA SER A 520 14.60 4.15 -2.40
C SER A 520 14.03 4.44 -3.79
N VAL A 521 12.84 5.00 -3.83
CA VAL A 521 12.20 5.59 -5.01
C VAL A 521 11.31 6.75 -4.57
N THR A 522 11.17 7.77 -5.41
CA THR A 522 10.20 8.84 -5.16
C THR A 522 8.81 8.35 -5.49
N ALA A 523 7.87 8.54 -4.57
CA ALA A 523 6.48 8.17 -4.71
C ALA A 523 5.57 9.36 -4.39
N ALA A 524 4.31 9.24 -4.78
CA ALA A 524 3.21 10.08 -4.33
C ALA A 524 1.93 9.25 -4.30
N PHE A 525 0.88 9.76 -3.68
CA PHE A 525 -0.44 9.16 -3.86
C PHE A 525 -0.93 9.36 -5.29
N ALA A 526 -1.57 8.35 -5.89
CA ALA A 526 -2.00 8.40 -7.29
C ALA A 526 -2.94 9.59 -7.57
N GLY A 527 -3.85 9.89 -6.63
CA GLY A 527 -4.77 11.03 -6.70
C GLY A 527 -4.18 12.40 -6.31
N ALA A 528 -2.89 12.47 -5.93
CA ALA A 528 -2.23 13.69 -5.44
C ALA A 528 -0.72 13.72 -5.76
N GLN A 529 -0.36 13.59 -7.05
CA GLN A 529 1.03 13.37 -7.48
C GLN A 529 2.01 14.53 -7.24
N ASP A 530 1.49 15.73 -6.95
CA ASP A 530 2.31 16.89 -6.58
C ASP A 530 2.91 16.76 -5.17
N TYR A 531 2.32 15.91 -4.32
CA TYR A 531 2.74 15.70 -2.94
C TYR A 531 3.65 14.49 -2.83
N ARG A 532 4.92 14.69 -3.19
CA ARG A 532 5.93 13.63 -3.24
C ARG A 532 6.50 13.30 -1.87
N PHE A 533 6.87 12.03 -1.71
CA PHE A 533 7.63 11.50 -0.58
C PHE A 533 8.63 10.43 -1.04
N THR A 534 9.54 10.03 -0.17
CA THR A 534 10.52 8.99 -0.46
C THR A 534 10.01 7.66 0.09
N ALA A 535 9.80 6.69 -0.79
CA ALA A 535 9.58 5.30 -0.42
C ALA A 535 10.94 4.63 -0.25
N ALA A 536 11.27 4.22 0.97
CA ALA A 536 12.54 3.58 1.31
C ALA A 536 12.29 2.24 2.01
N GLY A 537 12.93 1.18 1.52
CA GLY A 537 12.87 -0.14 2.14
C GLY A 537 14.16 -0.55 2.81
N ALA A 538 14.29 -1.85 3.09
CA ALA A 538 15.50 -2.41 3.67
C ALA A 538 16.73 -2.08 2.81
N GLU A 539 17.72 -1.41 3.42
CA GLU A 539 18.97 -1.07 2.76
C GLU A 539 19.82 -2.30 2.55
N ALA A 540 20.55 -2.36 1.43
CA ALA A 540 21.56 -3.40 1.24
C ALA A 540 22.70 -3.25 2.25
N VAL A 541 23.41 -4.34 2.55
CA VAL A 541 24.58 -4.27 3.43
C VAL A 541 25.78 -3.68 2.71
N GLY A 542 26.43 -2.68 3.34
CA GLY A 542 27.66 -2.10 2.81
C GLY A 542 28.82 -3.08 2.78
N ASP A 543 28.88 -4.00 3.75
CA ASP A 543 29.92 -5.02 3.84
C ASP A 543 29.33 -6.42 4.03
N SER A 544 29.81 -7.37 3.23
CA SER A 544 29.46 -8.79 3.36
C SER A 544 30.66 -9.72 3.10
N GLY A 545 30.61 -10.91 3.67
CA GLY A 545 31.54 -12.00 3.43
C GLY A 545 30.91 -13.08 2.57
N ARG A 546 31.54 -13.38 1.45
CA ARG A 546 31.14 -14.42 0.51
C ARG A 546 32.03 -15.64 0.60
N ILE A 547 31.42 -16.82 0.63
CA ILE A 547 32.10 -18.11 0.54
C ILE A 547 31.44 -18.94 -0.56
N ASP A 548 32.22 -19.55 -1.45
CA ASP A 548 31.76 -20.45 -2.51
C ASP A 548 32.65 -21.70 -2.55
N LEU A 549 32.04 -22.87 -2.58
CA LEU A 549 32.71 -24.15 -2.81
C LEU A 549 32.24 -24.70 -4.15
N ARG A 550 33.18 -24.95 -5.05
CA ARG A 550 32.92 -25.43 -6.40
C ARG A 550 33.73 -26.67 -6.71
N SER A 551 33.12 -27.66 -7.33
CA SER A 551 33.76 -28.88 -7.78
C SER A 551 33.43 -29.13 -9.25
N THR A 552 34.46 -29.27 -10.09
CA THR A 552 34.34 -29.55 -11.53
C THR A 552 34.94 -30.90 -11.84
N LEU A 553 34.11 -31.83 -12.31
CA LEU A 553 34.54 -33.09 -12.87
C LEU A 553 34.79 -32.89 -14.37
N GLN A 554 36.07 -32.80 -14.72
CA GLN A 554 36.53 -32.69 -16.09
C GLN A 554 36.54 -34.05 -16.76
N MET A 555 35.91 -34.15 -17.92
CA MET A 555 35.93 -35.35 -18.75
C MET A 555 36.32 -35.01 -20.19
N ARG A 556 36.50 -36.04 -21.02
CA ARG A 556 37.04 -35.86 -22.38
C ARG A 556 36.19 -34.94 -23.28
N LYS A 557 34.87 -34.96 -23.12
CA LYS A 557 33.89 -34.25 -23.98
C LYS A 557 32.92 -33.34 -23.20
N VAL A 558 32.79 -33.55 -21.90
CA VAL A 558 31.82 -32.86 -21.03
C VAL A 558 32.48 -32.59 -19.69
N ASP A 559 32.44 -31.34 -19.25
CA ASP A 559 32.76 -31.00 -17.86
C ASP A 559 31.44 -30.90 -17.10
N LEU A 560 31.40 -31.40 -15.86
CA LEU A 560 30.25 -31.28 -14.95
C LEU A 560 30.68 -30.49 -13.72
N GLN A 561 29.96 -29.42 -13.39
CA GLN A 561 30.30 -28.57 -12.24
C GLN A 561 29.16 -28.47 -11.25
N PHE A 562 29.50 -28.56 -9.96
CA PHE A 562 28.63 -28.35 -8.81
C PHE A 562 29.17 -27.23 -7.92
N SER A 563 28.31 -26.37 -7.38
CA SER A 563 28.70 -25.32 -6.44
C SER A 563 27.65 -25.06 -5.37
N VAL A 564 28.13 -24.60 -4.21
CA VAL A 564 27.32 -24.09 -3.11
C VAL A 564 27.99 -22.81 -2.60
N GLY A 565 27.20 -21.79 -2.31
CA GLY A 565 27.71 -20.52 -1.84
C GLY A 565 26.83 -19.88 -0.78
N ALA A 566 27.44 -19.04 0.03
CA ALA A 566 26.75 -18.19 0.98
C ALA A 566 27.37 -16.79 0.96
N ASN A 567 26.53 -15.78 1.13
CA ASN A 567 26.94 -14.40 1.34
C ASN A 567 26.32 -13.92 2.66
N LEU A 568 27.14 -13.39 3.56
CA LEU A 568 26.77 -13.15 4.95
C LEU A 568 27.18 -11.75 5.37
N GLY A 569 26.27 -10.99 5.97
CA GLY A 569 26.52 -9.67 6.53
C GLY A 569 25.67 -9.47 7.79
N LYS A 570 25.92 -8.39 8.54
CA LYS A 570 25.03 -8.03 9.65
C LYS A 570 23.64 -7.72 9.08
N GLY A 571 22.63 -8.50 9.46
CA GLY A 571 21.27 -8.35 8.93
C GLY A 571 21.08 -8.83 7.50
N TYR A 572 22.02 -9.59 6.94
CA TYR A 572 21.95 -10.09 5.56
C TYR A 572 22.43 -11.54 5.47
N SER A 573 21.64 -12.36 4.79
CA SER A 573 22.06 -13.70 4.42
C SER A 573 21.53 -14.06 3.04
N ASP A 574 22.42 -14.55 2.19
CA ASP A 574 22.09 -15.18 0.92
C ASP A 574 22.70 -16.58 0.88
N LEU A 575 21.90 -17.55 0.42
CA LEU A 575 22.32 -18.92 0.24
C LEU A 575 22.02 -19.31 -1.21
N THR A 576 23.05 -19.68 -1.93
CA THR A 576 22.95 -20.19 -3.30
C THR A 576 23.34 -21.66 -3.33
N ALA A 577 22.50 -22.47 -3.95
CA ALA A 577 22.71 -23.90 -4.05
C ALA A 577 22.36 -24.40 -5.45
N TRP A 578 23.10 -25.42 -5.84
CA TRP A 578 22.95 -26.19 -7.06
C TRP A 578 23.57 -25.54 -8.30
N ARG A 579 24.41 -26.31 -8.97
CA ARG A 579 24.96 -26.03 -10.29
C ARG A 579 25.13 -27.35 -11.01
N ALA A 580 24.67 -27.43 -12.24
CA ALA A 580 25.04 -28.45 -13.19
C ALA A 580 25.36 -27.70 -14.49
N SER A 581 26.63 -27.58 -14.83
CA SER A 581 27.04 -27.09 -16.14
C SER A 581 27.67 -28.17 -16.95
N GLY A 582 27.12 -28.44 -18.14
CA GLY A 582 27.68 -29.32 -19.15
C GLY A 582 28.26 -28.49 -20.29
N SER A 583 29.51 -28.71 -20.64
CA SER A 583 30.14 -28.04 -21.79
C SER A 583 30.56 -29.03 -22.86
N THR A 584 29.96 -29.00 -24.06
CA THR A 584 30.26 -29.96 -25.12
C THR A 584 31.32 -29.43 -26.09
N CYS A 585 32.41 -30.18 -26.22
CA CYS A 585 33.43 -29.97 -27.25
C CYS A 585 33.38 -31.14 -28.24
N ASP A 586 32.42 -31.17 -29.18
CA ASP A 586 32.35 -32.19 -30.23
C ASP A 586 32.22 -31.55 -31.63
N PRO A 587 33.11 -31.85 -32.59
CA PRO A 587 33.04 -31.30 -33.95
C PRO A 587 32.04 -31.99 -34.89
N ASP A 588 31.40 -33.10 -34.48
CA ASP A 588 30.61 -33.98 -35.38
C ASP A 588 29.11 -34.10 -35.04
N VAL A 589 28.48 -33.13 -34.38
CA VAL A 589 27.01 -33.17 -34.17
C VAL A 589 26.29 -32.67 -35.43
N PRO A 590 25.56 -33.51 -36.20
CA PRO A 590 24.75 -33.04 -37.30
C PRO A 590 23.54 -32.27 -36.75
N HIS A 591 23.16 -31.19 -37.42
CA HIS A 591 21.88 -30.49 -37.19
C HIS A 591 20.72 -31.48 -37.36
N GLY A 592 20.22 -32.04 -36.25
CA GLY A 592 19.13 -33.01 -36.29
C GLY A 592 18.97 -33.96 -35.09
N HIS A 593 19.89 -33.96 -34.12
CA HIS A 593 19.69 -34.70 -32.86
C HIS A 593 19.67 -33.73 -31.67
N GLN A 594 18.49 -33.57 -31.08
CA GLN A 594 18.37 -32.96 -29.76
C GLN A 594 19.12 -33.85 -28.76
N PRO A 595 20.09 -33.33 -27.97
CA PRO A 595 20.55 -34.04 -26.81
C PRO A 595 19.37 -34.17 -25.84
N SER A 596 18.88 -35.39 -25.62
CA SER A 596 17.88 -35.67 -24.59
C SER A 596 18.54 -35.52 -23.21
N PHE A 597 18.49 -34.30 -22.66
CA PHE A 597 18.75 -34.06 -21.26
C PHE A 597 17.54 -34.54 -20.45
N GLN A 598 17.52 -35.83 -20.11
CA GLN A 598 16.50 -36.39 -19.22
C GLN A 598 17.01 -36.26 -17.78
N LEU A 599 16.62 -35.18 -17.10
CA LEU A 599 16.79 -35.02 -15.66
C LEU A 599 15.78 -35.93 -14.92
N PRO A 600 16.18 -36.67 -13.87
CA PRO A 600 15.23 -37.23 -12.92
C PRO A 600 14.70 -36.07 -12.07
N LEU A 601 13.58 -35.49 -12.48
CA LEU A 601 12.86 -34.49 -11.68
C LEU A 601 11.91 -35.23 -10.76
N ASP A 602 12.29 -35.39 -9.49
CA ASP A 602 11.36 -35.67 -8.40
C ASP A 602 11.36 -34.46 -7.47
N PHE A 603 10.51 -33.48 -7.76
CA PHE A 603 10.23 -32.38 -6.86
C PHE A 603 9.21 -32.87 -5.83
N GLY A 604 9.70 -33.31 -4.67
CA GLY A 604 8.86 -33.55 -3.51
C GLY A 604 8.10 -32.27 -3.14
N SER A 605 6.81 -32.22 -3.46
CA SER A 605 5.89 -31.20 -2.99
C SER A 605 5.59 -31.40 -1.50
N PRO A 606 5.46 -30.33 -0.70
CA PRO A 606 4.92 -30.46 0.65
C PRO A 606 3.44 -30.87 0.54
N ARG A 607 3.07 -31.97 1.22
CA ARG A 607 1.69 -32.47 1.30
C ARG A 607 0.78 -31.41 1.93
N GLY A 608 -0.17 -30.89 1.16
CA GLY A 608 -1.40 -30.23 1.64
C GLY A 608 -2.56 -31.24 1.74
N PRO A 609 -3.60 -30.98 2.55
CA PRO A 609 -4.62 -31.97 2.91
C PRO A 609 -5.61 -32.22 1.76
N ALA A 610 -6.11 -33.46 1.70
CA ALA A 610 -7.02 -33.94 0.67
C ALA A 610 -8.41 -33.27 0.72
N PRO A 611 -9.08 -33.07 -0.43
CA PRO A 611 -10.47 -32.59 -0.48
C PRO A 611 -11.47 -33.71 -0.16
N PRO A 612 -12.68 -33.37 0.34
CA PRO A 612 -13.71 -34.37 0.64
C PRO A 612 -14.40 -34.88 -0.64
N GLU A 613 -14.64 -36.19 -0.70
CA GLU A 613 -15.47 -36.82 -1.72
C GLU A 613 -16.95 -36.50 -1.50
N LEU A 614 -17.62 -36.06 -2.58
CA LEU A 614 -19.06 -35.98 -2.69
C LEU A 614 -19.65 -37.39 -2.85
N ARG A 615 -20.50 -37.78 -1.90
CA ARG A 615 -21.72 -38.56 -2.14
C ARG A 615 -22.86 -37.98 -1.32
#